data_AF-A0A7J4E3G3-F1
#
_entry.id   AF-A0A7J4E3G3-F1
#
_cell.length_a   1.000
_cell.length_b   1.000
_cell.length_c   1.000
_cell.angle_alpha   90.00
_cell.angle_beta   90.00
_cell.angle_gamma   90.00
#
_symmetry.space_group_name_H-M   'P 1'
#
loop_
_entity.id
_entity.type
_entity.pdbx_description
1 polymer ?
#
loop_
_entity_poly.entity_id
_entity_poly.type
_entity_poly.pdbx_seq_one_letter_code
_entity_poly.pdbx_strand_id
1 'polypeptide(L)'
;MMWSFEAGLLTLGLSLALDVLLGEPPAALHPTVWMGKLASLFRFRFRSPNPRLEKARGALIWLGCFLAFVPPIHLLTSFLKEVNFILYLLVAAFVLKSTFAIKSWESHVKPLIDALAAGKLVQARRLVGRIVGRDTRKLTEEQVISAAVESIAEGIVDGVTSPLFYFALFGLPGALTFRLANT
;
A
#
# COMPACT_ATOMS: atom_id res chain seq x y z
N MET A 1 3.34 18.38 -20.38
CA MET A 1 3.52 19.45 -19.38
C MET A 1 4.15 18.81 -18.14
N MET A 2 5.46 18.98 -18.01
CA MET A 2 6.32 18.21 -17.13
C MET A 2 5.85 18.25 -15.67
N TRP A 3 5.89 17.07 -15.05
CA TRP A 3 5.93 16.92 -13.61
C TRP A 3 6.94 17.93 -13.03
N SER A 4 6.45 18.97 -12.36
CA SER A 4 7.34 19.98 -11.78
C SER A 4 8.00 19.35 -10.56
N PHE A 5 9.30 19.06 -10.67
CA PHE A 5 10.10 18.38 -9.65
C PHE A 5 9.85 18.93 -8.24
N GLU A 6 9.75 20.26 -8.10
CA GLU A 6 9.43 20.95 -6.84
C GLU A 6 8.08 20.53 -6.24
N ALA A 7 7.01 20.49 -7.05
CA ALA A 7 5.70 20.04 -6.59
C ALA A 7 5.71 18.56 -6.16
N GLY A 8 6.50 17.73 -6.86
CA GLY A 8 6.73 16.33 -6.50
C GLY A 8 7.40 16.20 -5.13
N LEU A 9 8.47 16.98 -4.87
CA LEU A 9 9.16 17.01 -3.58
C LEU A 9 8.27 17.49 -2.44
N LEU A 10 7.48 18.55 -2.66
CA LEU A 10 6.54 19.04 -1.65
C LEU A 10 5.45 18.01 -1.35
N THR A 11 4.93 17.34 -2.38
CA THR A 11 3.93 16.27 -2.23
C THR A 11 4.50 15.09 -1.44
N LEU A 12 5.74 14.69 -1.73
CA LEU A 12 6.45 13.65 -1.00
C LEU A 12 6.71 14.04 0.46
N GLY A 13 7.23 15.24 0.70
CA GLY A 13 7.51 15.72 2.05
C GLY A 13 6.25 15.77 2.91
N LEU A 14 5.15 16.29 2.36
CA LEU A 14 3.88 16.35 3.07
C LEU A 14 3.26 14.97 3.28
N SER A 15 3.32 14.06 2.30
CA SER A 15 2.79 12.70 2.46
C SER A 15 3.55 11.91 3.53
N LEU A 16 4.87 12.05 3.58
CA LEU A 16 5.72 11.45 4.63
C LEU A 16 5.39 12.02 6.01
N ALA A 17 5.23 13.34 6.12
CA ALA A 17 4.83 13.99 7.36
C ALA A 17 3.45 13.50 7.82
N LEU A 18 2.47 13.39 6.90
CA LEU A 18 1.15 12.85 7.21
C LEU A 18 1.23 11.41 7.72
N ASP A 19 2.03 10.55 7.09
CA ASP A 19 2.14 9.16 7.53
C ASP A 19 2.78 9.02 8.92
N VAL A 20 3.89 9.73 9.17
CA VAL A 20 4.61 9.65 10.45
C VAL A 20 3.78 10.24 11.60
N LEU A 21 3.06 11.34 11.35
CA LEU A 21 2.30 12.05 12.39
C LEU A 21 0.90 11.45 12.62
N LEU A 22 0.20 11.06 11.56
CA LEU A 22 -1.21 10.65 11.64
C LEU A 22 -1.42 9.15 11.44
N GLY A 23 -0.45 8.43 10.88
CA GLY A 23 -0.61 7.02 10.53
C GLY A 23 -1.67 6.80 9.44
N GLU A 24 -2.38 5.68 9.50
CA GLU A 24 -3.39 5.34 8.48
C GLU A 24 -4.72 6.08 8.67
N PRO A 25 -5.32 6.62 7.59
CA PRO A 25 -6.67 7.17 7.67
C PRO A 25 -7.69 6.04 7.89
N PRO A 26 -8.88 6.35 8.43
CA PRO A 26 -9.96 5.38 8.54
C PRO A 26 -10.29 4.74 7.19
N ALA A 27 -10.69 3.46 7.21
CA ALA A 27 -11.06 2.70 6.00
C ALA A 27 -12.14 3.38 5.13
N ALA A 28 -12.95 4.26 5.73
CA ALA A 28 -13.96 5.05 5.01
C ALA A 28 -13.36 6.10 4.09
N LEU A 29 -12.14 6.59 4.35
CA LEU A 29 -11.46 7.65 3.59
C LEU A 29 -10.24 7.14 2.82
N HIS A 30 -9.97 5.84 2.80
CA HIS A 30 -8.71 5.29 2.31
C HIS A 30 -8.84 4.75 0.87
N PRO A 31 -8.23 5.40 -0.15
CA PRO A 31 -8.34 4.99 -1.55
C PRO A 31 -7.94 3.54 -1.82
N THR A 32 -6.84 3.06 -1.23
CA THR A 32 -6.42 1.64 -1.36
C THR A 32 -7.48 0.67 -0.84
N VAL A 33 -8.16 0.99 0.26
CA VAL A 33 -9.25 0.14 0.76
C VAL A 33 -10.41 0.11 -0.25
N TRP A 34 -10.73 1.25 -0.87
CA TRP A 34 -11.77 1.31 -1.90
C TRP A 34 -11.39 0.51 -3.15
N MET A 35 -10.13 0.58 -3.59
CA MET A 35 -9.60 -0.23 -4.70
C MET A 35 -9.76 -1.73 -4.42
N GLY A 36 -9.34 -2.19 -3.24
CA GLY A 36 -9.50 -3.60 -2.82
C GLY A 36 -10.96 -4.03 -2.70
N LYS A 37 -11.83 -3.16 -2.16
CA LYS A 37 -13.28 -3.41 -2.10
C LYS A 37 -13.86 -3.57 -3.50
N LEU A 38 -13.55 -2.67 -4.43
CA LEU A 38 -14.03 -2.76 -5.81
C LEU A 38 -13.57 -4.07 -6.47
N ALA A 39 -12.30 -4.43 -6.33
CA ALA A 39 -11.78 -5.69 -6.85
C ALA A 39 -12.48 -6.92 -6.22
N SER A 40 -12.79 -6.85 -4.92
CA SER A 40 -13.45 -7.95 -4.20
C SER A 40 -14.88 -8.25 -4.66
N LEU A 41 -15.63 -7.23 -5.13
CA LEU A 41 -16.99 -7.39 -5.64
C LEU A 41 -17.04 -8.36 -6.85
N PHE A 42 -15.98 -8.38 -7.65
CA PHE A 42 -15.88 -9.22 -8.83
C PHE A 42 -15.15 -10.54 -8.57
N ARG A 43 -14.40 -10.67 -7.47
CA ARG A 43 -13.54 -11.83 -7.17
C ARG A 43 -14.29 -13.17 -7.26
N PHE A 44 -15.46 -13.29 -6.65
CA PHE A 44 -16.20 -14.56 -6.62
C PHE A 44 -16.86 -14.91 -7.95
N ARG A 45 -17.37 -13.91 -8.67
CA ARG A 45 -18.06 -14.11 -9.95
C ARG A 45 -17.11 -14.47 -11.08
N PHE A 46 -15.85 -14.09 -10.97
CA PHE A 46 -14.86 -14.22 -12.04
C PHE A 46 -13.92 -15.43 -11.87
N ARG A 47 -14.01 -16.19 -10.76
CA ARG A 47 -13.28 -17.47 -10.63
C ARG A 47 -13.63 -18.42 -11.77
N SER A 48 -12.62 -19.13 -12.27
CA SER A 48 -12.80 -20.11 -13.34
C SER A 48 -11.84 -21.27 -13.13
N PRO A 49 -12.26 -22.52 -13.39
CA PRO A 49 -11.34 -23.66 -13.38
C PRO A 49 -10.35 -23.63 -14.56
N ASN A 50 -10.57 -22.77 -15.56
CA ASN A 50 -9.63 -22.58 -16.68
C ASN A 50 -8.62 -21.47 -16.33
N PRO A 51 -7.32 -21.79 -16.17
CA PRO A 51 -6.31 -20.80 -15.77
C PRO A 51 -6.16 -19.61 -16.73
N ARG A 52 -6.35 -19.83 -18.04
CA ARG A 52 -6.26 -18.74 -19.04
C ARG A 52 -7.42 -17.76 -18.89
N LEU A 53 -8.62 -18.30 -18.68
CA LEU A 53 -9.82 -17.50 -18.47
C LEU A 53 -9.76 -16.76 -17.14
N GLU A 54 -9.27 -17.40 -16.08
CA GLU A 54 -9.06 -16.76 -14.78
C GLU A 54 -8.06 -15.60 -14.87
N LYS A 55 -6.93 -15.78 -15.56
CA LYS A 55 -5.96 -14.71 -15.80
C LYS A 55 -6.55 -13.54 -16.60
N ALA A 56 -7.27 -13.83 -17.69
CA ALA A 56 -7.91 -12.79 -18.50
C ALA A 56 -8.95 -11.99 -17.69
N ARG A 57 -9.73 -12.69 -16.86
CA ARG A 57 -10.70 -12.08 -15.96
C ARG A 57 -10.05 -11.24 -14.86
N GLY A 58 -8.93 -11.70 -14.29
CA GLY A 58 -8.13 -10.91 -13.35
C GLY A 58 -7.59 -9.63 -14.00
N ALA A 59 -7.08 -9.71 -15.24
CA ALA A 59 -6.64 -8.55 -15.99
C ALA A 59 -7.77 -7.55 -16.27
N LEU A 60 -8.98 -8.04 -16.58
CA LEU A 60 -10.16 -7.17 -16.76
C LEU A 60 -10.57 -6.47 -15.45
N ILE A 61 -10.51 -7.16 -14.30
CA ILE A 61 -10.78 -6.54 -13.00
C ILE A 61 -9.74 -5.46 -12.70
N TRP A 62 -8.45 -5.77 -12.91
CA TRP A 62 -7.37 -4.81 -12.71
C TRP A 62 -7.55 -3.59 -13.61
N LEU A 63 -7.83 -3.79 -14.91
CA LEU A 63 -8.07 -2.71 -15.86
C LEU A 63 -9.29 -1.86 -15.46
N GLY A 64 -10.37 -2.50 -15.03
CA GLY A 64 -11.56 -1.80 -14.52
C GLY A 64 -11.25 -0.92 -13.31
N CYS A 65 -10.49 -1.45 -12.33
CA CYS A 65 -10.06 -0.67 -11.17
C CYS A 65 -9.08 0.44 -11.57
N PHE A 66 -8.17 0.17 -12.51
CA PHE A 66 -7.23 1.17 -13.02
C PHE A 66 -7.98 2.35 -13.62
N LEU A 67 -8.94 2.09 -14.51
CA LEU A 67 -9.76 3.12 -15.16
C LEU A 67 -10.65 3.87 -14.15
N ALA A 68 -11.11 3.19 -13.10
CA ALA A 68 -11.96 3.79 -12.07
C ALA A 68 -11.19 4.74 -11.12
N PHE A 69 -9.90 4.52 -10.89
CA PHE A 69 -9.13 5.27 -9.89
C PHE A 69 -8.03 6.14 -10.49
N VAL A 70 -7.19 5.61 -11.39
CA VAL A 70 -5.96 6.29 -11.82
C VAL A 70 -6.26 7.51 -12.70
N PRO A 71 -7.01 7.41 -13.82
CA PRO A 71 -7.33 8.59 -14.63
C PRO A 71 -8.14 9.66 -13.88
N PRO A 72 -9.22 9.33 -13.11
CA PRO A 72 -9.97 10.35 -12.38
C PRO A 72 -9.12 11.12 -11.37
N ILE A 73 -8.26 10.45 -10.61
CA ILE A 73 -7.35 11.11 -9.66
C ILE A 73 -6.33 11.97 -10.39
N HIS A 74 -5.80 11.49 -11.53
CA HIS A 74 -4.86 12.27 -12.33
C HIS A 74 -5.51 13.55 -12.90
N LEU A 75 -6.73 13.44 -13.43
CA LEU A 75 -7.49 14.58 -13.94
C LEU A 75 -7.84 15.57 -12.82
N LEU A 76 -8.31 15.08 -11.68
CA LEU A 76 -8.62 15.89 -10.51
C LEU A 76 -7.38 16.67 -10.04
N THR A 77 -6.25 16.00 -9.84
CA THR A 77 -5.02 16.65 -9.36
C THR A 77 -4.44 17.63 -10.37
N SER A 78 -4.56 17.34 -11.67
CA SER A 78 -4.16 18.29 -12.72
C SER A 78 -5.03 19.55 -12.71
N PHE A 79 -6.35 19.39 -12.59
CA PHE A 79 -7.29 20.51 -12.46
C PHE A 79 -7.02 21.35 -11.20
N LEU A 80 -6.84 20.70 -10.04
CA LEU A 80 -6.55 21.39 -8.79
C LEU A 80 -5.24 22.18 -8.86
N LYS A 81 -4.25 21.69 -9.60
CA LYS A 81 -2.96 22.39 -9.76
C LYS A 81 -3.12 23.73 -10.47
N GLU A 82 -4.06 23.83 -11.42
CA GLU A 82 -4.36 25.07 -12.14
C GLU A 82 -5.22 26.02 -11.32
N VAL A 83 -6.13 25.51 -10.48
CA VAL A 83 -7.06 26.32 -9.68
C VAL A 83 -6.43 26.83 -8.38
N ASN A 84 -5.81 25.95 -7.60
CA ASN A 84 -5.24 26.29 -6.29
C ASN A 84 -4.13 25.30 -5.92
N PHE A 85 -2.89 25.79 -5.92
CA PHE A 85 -1.72 24.98 -5.62
C PHE A 85 -1.74 24.34 -4.23
N ILE A 86 -2.27 25.03 -3.22
CA ILE A 86 -2.37 24.49 -1.85
C ILE A 86 -3.35 23.32 -1.82
N LEU A 87 -4.51 23.46 -2.47
CA LEU A 87 -5.51 22.39 -2.55
C LEU A 87 -4.98 21.18 -3.32
N TYR A 88 -4.27 21.42 -4.43
CA TYR A 88 -3.51 20.38 -5.12
C TYR A 88 -2.56 19.65 -4.17
N LEU A 89 -1.75 20.38 -3.41
CA LEU A 89 -0.74 19.79 -2.54
C LEU A 89 -1.37 18.91 -1.44
N LEU A 90 -2.46 19.39 -0.81
CA LEU A 90 -3.20 18.64 0.21
C LEU A 90 -3.78 17.33 -0.35
N VAL A 91 -4.46 17.40 -1.50
CA VAL A 91 -5.08 16.23 -2.13
C VAL A 91 -4.03 15.26 -2.66
N ALA A 92 -3.00 15.76 -3.33
CA ALA A 92 -1.89 14.96 -3.86
C ALA A 92 -1.14 14.24 -2.74
N ALA A 93 -0.84 14.93 -1.63
CA ALA A 93 -0.15 14.33 -0.50
C ALA A 93 -1.00 13.26 0.19
N PHE A 94 -2.31 13.51 0.35
CA PHE A 94 -3.24 12.52 0.90
C PHE A 94 -3.34 11.27 0.02
N VAL A 95 -3.49 11.45 -1.30
CA VAL A 95 -3.52 10.35 -2.26
C VAL A 95 -2.20 9.57 -2.21
N LEU A 96 -1.05 10.25 -2.29
CA LEU A 96 0.25 9.59 -2.22
C LEU A 96 0.43 8.84 -0.90
N LYS A 97 0.09 9.47 0.23
CA LYS A 97 0.14 8.85 1.56
C LYS A 97 -0.65 7.55 1.61
N SER A 98 -1.80 7.47 0.96
CA SER A 98 -2.59 6.22 0.95
C SER A 98 -1.89 5.07 0.22
N THR A 99 -0.89 5.36 -0.62
CA THR A 99 -0.16 4.34 -1.38
C THR A 99 0.97 3.67 -0.60
N PHE A 100 1.38 4.20 0.56
CA PHE A 100 2.42 3.62 1.40
C PHE A 100 2.04 3.66 2.90
N ALA A 101 2.76 2.91 3.75
CA ALA A 101 2.33 2.66 5.13
C ALA A 101 3.51 2.49 6.13
N ILE A 102 4.38 3.50 6.28
CA ILE A 102 5.60 3.40 7.12
C ILE A 102 5.20 3.24 8.59
N LYS A 103 4.33 4.12 9.10
CA LYS A 103 3.91 4.10 10.50
C LYS A 103 3.12 2.84 10.86
N SER A 104 2.30 2.36 9.93
CA SER A 104 1.57 1.10 10.09
C SER A 104 2.55 -0.07 10.26
N TRP A 105 3.57 -0.19 9.41
CA TRP A 105 4.57 -1.23 9.51
C TRP A 105 5.34 -1.19 10.84
N GLU A 106 5.76 0.00 11.28
CA GLU A 106 6.40 0.18 12.59
C GLU A 106 5.55 -0.41 13.72
N SER A 107 4.23 -0.14 13.71
CA SER A 107 3.31 -0.58 14.75
C SER A 107 3.10 -2.10 14.80
N HIS A 108 3.31 -2.81 13.68
CA HIS A 108 3.22 -4.27 13.61
C HIS A 108 4.53 -4.95 13.96
N VAL A 109 5.66 -4.36 13.57
CA VAL A 109 7.00 -4.96 13.66
C VAL A 109 7.63 -4.74 15.03
N LYS A 110 7.50 -3.54 15.60
CA LYS A 110 8.14 -3.20 16.88
C LYS A 110 7.75 -4.14 18.03
N PRO A 111 6.46 -4.47 18.24
CA PRO A 111 6.09 -5.41 19.30
C PRO A 111 6.67 -6.82 19.11
N LEU A 112 6.89 -7.23 17.85
CA LEU A 112 7.48 -8.53 17.53
C LEU A 112 8.97 -8.55 17.89
N ILE A 113 9.70 -7.50 17.53
CA ILE A 113 11.11 -7.34 17.90
C ILE A 113 11.26 -7.31 19.42
N ASP A 114 10.42 -6.55 20.13
CA ASP A 114 10.44 -6.48 21.59
C ASP A 114 10.16 -7.84 22.25
N ALA A 115 9.23 -8.63 21.68
CA ALA A 115 8.91 -9.96 22.18
C ALA A 115 10.07 -10.96 21.97
N LEU A 116 10.75 -10.90 20.81
CA LEU A 116 11.92 -11.72 20.51
C LEU A 116 13.09 -11.35 21.43
N ALA A 117 13.39 -10.06 21.58
CA ALA A 117 14.45 -9.58 22.47
C ALA A 117 14.22 -9.98 23.94
N ALA A 118 12.96 -10.10 24.36
CA ALA A 118 12.59 -10.54 25.70
C ALA A 118 12.47 -12.07 25.87
N GLY A 119 12.82 -12.88 24.86
CA GLY A 119 12.70 -14.35 24.89
C GLY A 119 11.26 -14.86 24.97
N LYS A 120 10.26 -14.04 24.64
CA LYS A 120 8.83 -14.37 24.75
C LYS A 120 8.31 -15.06 23.50
N LEU A 121 8.80 -16.28 23.23
CA LEU A 121 8.51 -17.01 21.99
C LEU A 121 7.01 -17.20 21.69
N VAL A 122 6.18 -17.48 22.71
CA VAL A 122 4.72 -17.63 22.52
C VAL A 122 4.08 -16.33 22.03
N GLN A 123 4.54 -15.19 22.56
CA GLN A 123 4.09 -13.88 22.11
C GLN A 123 4.59 -13.57 20.70
N ALA A 124 5.87 -13.86 20.42
CA ALA A 124 6.46 -13.68 19.10
C ALA A 124 5.73 -14.50 18.02
N ARG A 125 5.38 -15.76 18.29
CA ARG A 125 4.55 -16.60 17.39
C ARG A 125 3.20 -15.97 17.09
N ARG A 126 2.53 -15.40 18.10
CA ARG A 126 1.24 -14.73 17.92
C ARG A 126 1.37 -13.45 17.09
N LEU A 127 2.44 -12.69 17.30
CA LEU A 127 2.68 -11.42 16.60
C LEU A 127 3.11 -11.64 15.15
N VAL A 128 4.05 -12.56 14.90
CA VAL A 128 4.48 -12.90 13.53
C VAL A 128 3.31 -13.49 12.73
N GLY A 129 2.39 -14.21 13.39
CA GLY A 129 1.14 -14.71 12.79
C GLY A 129 0.18 -13.62 12.29
N ARG A 130 0.41 -12.35 12.61
CA ARG A 130 -0.35 -11.21 12.05
C ARG A 130 0.19 -10.72 10.72
N ILE A 131 1.45 -11.04 10.39
CA ILE A 131 2.15 -10.56 9.20
C ILE A 131 2.52 -11.68 8.22
N VAL A 132 2.38 -12.95 8.62
CA VAL A 132 2.58 -14.11 7.74
C VAL A 132 1.25 -14.79 7.41
N GLY A 133 1.15 -15.39 6.23
CA GLY A 133 -0.04 -16.14 5.79
C GLY A 133 -0.10 -17.61 6.25
N ARG A 134 0.79 -18.06 7.15
CA ARG A 134 0.93 -19.48 7.57
C ARG A 134 0.70 -19.68 9.07
N ASP A 135 0.38 -20.91 9.48
CA ASP A 135 0.26 -21.27 10.90
C ASP A 135 1.61 -21.12 11.62
N THR A 136 1.64 -20.32 12.67
CA THR A 136 2.86 -19.98 13.42
C THR A 136 2.99 -20.72 14.76
N ARG A 137 1.99 -21.51 15.16
CA ARG A 137 1.90 -22.09 16.51
C ARG A 137 3.06 -23.01 16.87
N LYS A 138 3.64 -23.69 15.87
CA LYS A 138 4.71 -24.69 16.04
C LYS A 138 6.09 -24.22 15.59
N LEU A 139 6.25 -22.94 15.22
CA LEU A 139 7.54 -22.44 14.70
C LEU A 139 8.60 -22.39 15.81
N THR A 140 9.81 -22.83 15.54
CA THR A 140 10.96 -22.56 16.42
C THR A 140 11.28 -21.07 16.46
N GLU A 141 12.13 -20.63 17.38
CA GLU A 141 12.54 -19.23 17.45
C GLU A 141 13.23 -18.77 16.15
N GLU A 142 14.11 -19.60 15.59
CA GLU A 142 14.79 -19.32 14.32
C GLU A 142 13.79 -19.21 13.17
N GLN A 143 12.77 -20.07 13.15
CA GLN A 143 11.71 -20.02 12.15
C GLN A 143 10.82 -18.78 12.30
N VAL A 144 10.59 -18.30 13.52
CA VAL A 144 9.88 -17.04 13.78
C VAL A 144 10.70 -15.86 13.27
N ILE A 145 12.00 -15.82 13.57
CA ILE A 145 12.91 -14.76 13.09
C ILE A 145 12.96 -14.76 11.57
N SER A 146 13.15 -15.92 10.94
CA SER A 146 13.18 -16.06 9.48
C SER A 146 11.89 -15.57 8.85
N ALA A 147 10.72 -15.96 9.38
CA ALA A 147 9.43 -15.50 8.85
C ALA A 147 9.23 -13.99 9.04
N ALA A 148 9.69 -13.45 10.17
CA ALA A 148 9.64 -12.03 10.43
C ALA A 148 10.47 -11.25 9.40
N VAL A 149 11.73 -11.65 9.18
CA VAL A 149 12.62 -10.98 8.23
C VAL A 149 12.05 -11.03 6.81
N GLU A 150 11.55 -12.19 6.37
CA GLU A 150 10.93 -12.37 5.06
C GLU A 150 9.73 -11.43 4.88
N SER A 151 8.77 -11.45 5.80
CA SER A 151 7.55 -10.63 5.70
C SER A 151 7.81 -9.14 5.91
N ILE A 152 8.80 -8.76 6.70
CA ILE A 152 9.22 -7.36 6.83
C ILE A 152 9.86 -6.88 5.53
N ALA A 153 10.74 -7.69 4.93
CA ALA A 153 11.40 -7.33 3.68
C ALA A 153 10.38 -7.17 2.54
N GLU A 154 9.52 -8.17 2.35
CA GLU A 154 8.40 -8.11 1.39
C GLU A 154 7.50 -6.90 1.69
N GLY A 155 7.11 -6.74 2.95
CA GLY A 155 6.25 -5.66 3.41
C GLY A 155 6.79 -4.26 3.18
N ILE A 156 8.09 -4.04 3.36
CA ILE A 156 8.75 -2.76 3.09
C ILE A 156 8.82 -2.51 1.59
N VAL A 157 9.18 -3.51 0.79
CA VAL A 157 9.23 -3.40 -0.67
C VAL A 157 7.86 -3.02 -1.22
N ASP A 158 6.82 -3.69 -0.77
CA ASP A 158 5.45 -3.55 -1.26
C ASP A 158 4.70 -2.37 -0.67
N GLY A 159 4.94 -2.09 0.61
CA GLY A 159 4.22 -1.10 1.40
C GLY A 159 4.90 0.26 1.49
N VAL A 160 6.16 0.40 1.07
CA VAL A 160 6.91 1.66 1.16
C VAL A 160 7.75 1.92 -0.09
N THR A 161 8.70 1.05 -0.40
CA THR A 161 9.73 1.32 -1.42
C THR A 161 9.13 1.44 -2.81
N SER A 162 8.32 0.46 -3.22
CA SER A 162 7.78 0.41 -4.58
C SER A 162 6.78 1.55 -4.86
N PRO A 163 5.81 1.87 -3.98
CA PRO A 163 4.95 3.03 -4.18
C PRO A 163 5.72 4.35 -4.36
N LEU A 164 6.75 4.58 -3.54
CA LEU A 164 7.60 5.78 -3.63
C LEU A 164 8.51 5.77 -4.86
N PHE A 165 9.02 4.61 -5.26
CA PHE A 165 9.81 4.44 -6.48
C PHE A 165 8.98 4.77 -7.73
N TYR A 166 7.79 4.21 -7.86
CA TYR A 166 6.91 4.51 -8.99
C TYR A 166 6.36 5.94 -8.94
N PHE A 167 6.22 6.53 -7.75
CA PHE A 167 5.97 7.97 -7.61
C PHE A 167 7.11 8.81 -8.19
N ALA A 168 8.36 8.47 -7.89
CA ALA A 168 9.52 9.21 -8.39
C ALA A 168 9.62 9.16 -9.92
N LEU A 169 9.24 8.04 -10.55
CA LEU A 169 9.31 7.86 -11.99
C LEU A 169 8.12 8.47 -12.76
N PHE A 170 6.90 8.28 -12.25
CA PHE A 170 5.67 8.58 -12.99
C PHE A 170 4.68 9.45 -12.22
N GLY A 171 5.06 9.96 -11.04
CA GLY A 171 4.18 10.73 -10.17
C GLY A 171 3.06 9.90 -9.53
N LEU A 172 1.98 10.59 -9.14
CA LEU A 172 0.81 9.95 -8.53
C LEU A 172 0.24 8.79 -9.37
N PRO A 173 0.13 8.89 -10.71
CA PRO A 173 -0.32 7.76 -11.51
C PRO A 173 0.53 6.51 -11.31
N GLY A 174 1.86 6.63 -11.24
CA GLY A 174 2.76 5.51 -10.99
C GLY A 174 2.52 4.83 -9.65
N ALA A 175 2.49 5.63 -8.57
CA ALA A 175 2.25 5.13 -7.22
C ALA A 175 0.91 4.38 -7.10
N LEU A 176 -0.15 4.96 -7.66
CA LEU A 176 -1.49 4.37 -7.65
C LEU A 176 -1.57 3.09 -8.48
N THR A 177 -0.93 3.07 -9.65
CA THR A 177 -0.90 1.91 -10.55
C THR A 177 -0.22 0.72 -9.87
N PHE A 178 0.94 0.96 -9.26
CA PHE A 178 1.63 -0.07 -8.48
C PHE A 178 0.79 -0.52 -7.30
N ARG A 179 0.26 0.42 -6.51
CA ARG A 179 -0.56 0.09 -5.34
C ARG A 179 -1.78 -0.74 -5.71
N LEU A 180 -2.43 -0.42 -6.81
CA LEU A 180 -3.57 -1.17 -7.33
C LEU A 180 -3.18 -2.60 -7.73
N ALA A 181 -2.03 -2.78 -8.38
CA ALA A 181 -1.55 -4.12 -8.74
C ALA A 181 -1.24 -4.97 -7.50
N ASN A 182 -0.86 -4.33 -6.39
CA ASN A 182 -0.49 -5.00 -5.14
C ASN A 182 -1.63 -5.10 -4.10
N THR A 183 -2.86 -4.68 -4.42
CA THR A 183 -4.03 -4.68 -3.51
C THR A 183 -5.03 -5.78 -3.91
#